data_AF-A0AAW6H575-F1
#
_entry.id   AF-A0AAW6H575-F1
#
_cell.length_a   1.000
_cell.length_b   1.000
_cell.length_c   1.000
_cell.angle_alpha   90.00
_cell.angle_beta   90.00
_cell.angle_gamma   90.00
#
_symmetry.space_group_name_H-M   'P 1'
#
loop_
_entity.id
_entity.type
_entity.pdbx_description
1 polymer ?
#
loop_
_entity_poly.entity_id
_entity_poly.type
_entity_poly.pdbx_seq_one_letter_code
_entity_poly.pdbx_strand_id
1 'polypeptide(L)'
;YHQITGNLRLLPHTEGQNWYVKDIDGQLFAGNNAHTLLIGEKGNVSVISNTNSSTCLIKCTLYGEEILLESSYADLRIYKKKNGQWTFSHVIDGFIAPVMHLEVDQSGVIWASHMYQGVYKIVLSDDLSAVKSVRHISHLGSEYIIGPIQVMKMRGRIVFSSPNGFYTYDDITRQIIPFQKLNAILPYIRNAHSVVSVTNDRFWLSGSHEYVLVEYAEGEYIVKQRILIELFDSPCIENYNNVFVDNDVVYFNLNNGIASYSKNTDSLSPTLESALSLSSVTASSSDKKEKRLPLSGNVELESNYRDLLFSVSLPHYNKLSVHFHYVLQGGQGMALTSDLKEPEIRYGSLDYGEYTFQAEAYNDLGQKIGEVEYHFAIARPFYLSYYAFALYLIVLTALVYFFSKWRANRAMEKKRKEYEAEQVQQNIKMREQEHLITLQQQQLLEAELSAKSKDLASMALGVFAKNEVLEKLRTVVQESLVKGQYGRKNLESLLKLINENIETQEFWDVFQNNFDLIHEKFFRNLRERYPSLTATDLRFCALLRLNLSTKDIAQMTNLTIRGVEAARYRLRKKLDIPDGTGLVDFLIDLK
;
A
#
# COMPACT_ATOMS: atom_id res chain seq x y z
N TYR A 1 22.92 -64.02 -40.95
CA TYR A 1 22.42 -64.92 -39.90
C TYR A 1 22.12 -66.28 -40.51
N HIS A 2 22.69 -67.36 -39.99
CA HIS A 2 22.40 -68.70 -40.48
C HIS A 2 21.22 -69.29 -39.70
N GLN A 3 20.04 -69.36 -40.33
CA GLN A 3 18.79 -69.71 -39.67
C GLN A 3 18.80 -71.08 -38.95
N ILE A 4 19.59 -72.04 -39.46
CA ILE A 4 19.66 -73.40 -38.90
C ILE A 4 20.58 -73.48 -37.68
N THR A 5 21.68 -72.74 -37.68
CA THR A 5 22.71 -72.84 -36.62
C THR A 5 22.62 -71.70 -35.61
N GLY A 6 21.81 -70.68 -35.87
CA GLY A 6 21.76 -69.46 -35.06
C GLY A 6 23.01 -68.57 -35.16
N ASN A 7 24.02 -68.99 -35.93
CA ASN A 7 25.30 -68.29 -35.96
C ASN A 7 25.27 -67.07 -36.89
N LEU A 8 25.84 -65.97 -36.41
CA LEU A 8 26.20 -64.84 -37.24
C LEU A 8 27.52 -65.15 -37.94
N ARG A 9 27.53 -65.03 -39.27
CA ARG A 9 28.73 -65.16 -40.11
C ARG A 9 28.96 -63.83 -40.80
N LEU A 10 30.16 -63.27 -40.64
CA LEU A 10 30.60 -62.12 -41.41
C LEU A 10 30.80 -62.55 -42.87
N LEU A 11 30.27 -61.78 -43.81
CA LEU A 11 30.46 -62.07 -45.23
C LEU A 11 31.82 -61.54 -45.68
N PRO A 12 32.56 -62.27 -46.55
CA PRO A 12 33.85 -61.78 -47.04
C PRO A 12 33.73 -60.40 -47.68
N HIS A 13 34.74 -59.56 -47.48
CA HIS A 13 34.81 -58.20 -48.03
C HIS A 13 33.76 -57.22 -47.48
N THR A 14 32.92 -57.63 -46.53
CA THR A 14 31.94 -56.75 -45.88
C THR A 14 32.46 -56.14 -44.58
N GLU A 15 33.73 -56.38 -44.23
CA GLU A 15 34.35 -55.82 -43.04
C GLU A 15 34.48 -54.28 -43.13
N GLY A 16 34.11 -53.59 -42.05
CA GLY A 16 34.21 -52.12 -41.95
C GLY A 16 32.94 -51.37 -42.36
N GLN A 17 33.12 -50.12 -42.80
CA GLN A 17 32.00 -49.22 -43.13
C GLN A 17 31.35 -49.62 -44.45
N ASN A 18 30.07 -50.01 -44.38
CA ASN A 18 29.22 -50.20 -45.55
C ASN A 18 28.25 -49.02 -45.62
N TRP A 19 28.25 -48.29 -46.73
CA TRP A 19 27.44 -47.09 -46.93
C TRP A 19 25.99 -47.42 -47.24
N TYR A 20 25.75 -48.54 -47.93
CA TYR A 20 24.42 -49.04 -48.22
C TYR A 20 24.41 -50.55 -48.40
N VAL A 21 23.25 -51.14 -48.15
CA VAL A 21 22.86 -52.49 -48.59
C VAL A 21 21.49 -52.33 -49.23
N LYS A 22 21.35 -52.66 -50.51
CA LYS A 22 20.12 -52.43 -51.29
C LYS A 22 19.78 -53.63 -52.15
N ASP A 23 18.52 -54.05 -52.10
CA ASP A 23 17.94 -54.93 -53.12
C ASP A 23 17.42 -54.06 -54.27
N ILE A 24 17.92 -54.31 -55.48
CA ILE A 24 17.47 -53.64 -56.69
C ILE A 24 17.14 -54.70 -57.75
N ASP A 25 15.86 -54.83 -58.07
CA ASP A 25 15.31 -55.85 -58.99
C ASP A 25 15.74 -57.29 -58.64
N GLY A 26 15.84 -57.63 -57.35
CA GLY A 26 16.22 -58.96 -56.87
C GLY A 26 17.74 -59.20 -56.80
N GLN A 27 18.55 -58.17 -57.08
CA GLN A 27 20.00 -58.21 -56.88
C GLN A 27 20.37 -57.43 -55.64
N LEU A 28 21.04 -58.09 -54.70
CA LEU A 28 21.49 -57.47 -53.46
C LEU A 28 22.89 -56.87 -53.64
N PHE A 29 22.95 -55.53 -53.64
CA PHE A 29 24.18 -54.76 -53.70
C PHE A 29 24.59 -54.26 -52.32
N ALA A 30 25.89 -54.23 -52.05
CA ALA A 30 26.46 -53.50 -50.93
C ALA A 30 27.63 -52.65 -51.40
N GLY A 31 27.73 -51.41 -50.89
CA GLY A 31 28.83 -50.50 -51.21
C GLY A 31 29.61 -50.16 -49.95
N ASN A 32 30.95 -50.23 -50.03
CA ASN A 32 31.82 -49.92 -48.90
C ASN A 32 33.04 -49.09 -49.32
N ASN A 33 33.95 -48.86 -48.38
CA ASN A 33 35.16 -48.06 -48.61
C ASN A 33 36.13 -48.65 -49.64
N ALA A 34 36.00 -49.94 -49.97
CA ALA A 34 36.89 -50.64 -50.88
C ALA A 34 36.23 -50.91 -52.24
N HIS A 35 35.00 -51.42 -52.25
CA HIS A 35 34.38 -51.99 -53.43
C HIS A 35 32.85 -51.86 -53.45
N THR A 36 32.30 -52.06 -54.65
CA THR A 36 30.92 -52.47 -54.85
C THR A 36 30.85 -53.99 -54.84
N LEU A 37 29.93 -54.52 -54.04
CA LEU A 37 29.73 -55.94 -53.82
C LEU A 37 28.37 -56.37 -54.35
N LEU A 38 28.33 -57.52 -55.01
CA LEU A 38 27.10 -58.24 -55.34
C LEU A 38 27.00 -59.46 -54.41
N ILE A 39 25.94 -59.51 -53.60
CA ILE A 39 25.70 -60.58 -52.64
C ILE A 39 24.69 -61.54 -53.26
N GLY A 40 25.17 -62.72 -53.64
CA GLY A 40 24.35 -63.80 -54.17
C GLY A 40 23.76 -64.68 -53.08
N GLU A 41 23.10 -65.75 -53.53
CA GLU A 41 22.49 -66.74 -52.64
C GLU A 41 23.50 -67.32 -51.64
N LYS A 42 22.99 -67.69 -50.46
CA LYS A 42 23.78 -68.26 -49.35
C LYS A 42 24.95 -67.36 -48.90
N GLY A 43 24.90 -66.07 -49.22
CA GLY A 43 25.91 -65.08 -48.85
C GLY A 43 27.22 -65.24 -49.63
N ASN A 44 27.17 -65.71 -50.88
CA ASN A 44 28.33 -65.64 -51.77
C ASN A 44 28.55 -64.19 -52.22
N VAL A 45 29.74 -63.64 -52.01
CA VAL A 45 30.03 -62.23 -52.31
C VAL A 45 30.93 -62.13 -53.53
N SER A 46 30.52 -61.36 -54.53
CA SER A 46 31.31 -61.05 -55.72
C SER A 46 31.72 -59.57 -55.70
N VAL A 47 33.01 -59.30 -55.81
CA VAL A 47 33.54 -57.93 -55.96
C VAL A 47 33.38 -57.49 -57.40
N ILE A 48 32.74 -56.35 -57.64
CA ILE A 48 32.59 -55.79 -58.98
C ILE A 48 33.91 -55.10 -59.35
N SER A 49 34.53 -55.53 -60.46
CA SER A 49 35.80 -54.96 -60.93
C SER A 49 35.69 -53.47 -61.25
N ASN A 50 36.80 -52.74 -61.15
CA ASN A 50 36.89 -51.29 -61.38
C ASN A 50 36.06 -50.44 -60.42
N THR A 51 35.75 -50.96 -59.23
CA THR A 51 35.09 -50.20 -58.17
C THR A 51 36.06 -49.96 -57.02
N ASN A 52 36.51 -48.72 -56.88
CA ASN A 52 37.45 -48.27 -55.84
C ASN A 52 36.71 -47.43 -54.80
N SER A 53 35.87 -48.09 -53.98
CA SER A 53 34.80 -47.55 -53.11
C SER A 53 33.44 -47.39 -53.77
N SER A 54 32.40 -47.45 -52.96
CA SER A 54 31.01 -47.18 -53.35
C SER A 54 30.23 -46.62 -52.17
N THR A 55 29.65 -45.44 -52.37
CA THR A 55 29.04 -44.61 -51.31
C THR A 55 27.53 -44.51 -51.45
N CYS A 56 27.02 -44.52 -52.68
CA CYS A 56 25.59 -44.51 -52.96
C CYS A 56 25.31 -45.20 -54.28
N LEU A 57 24.21 -45.96 -54.35
CA LEU A 57 23.69 -46.57 -55.57
C LEU A 57 22.20 -46.29 -55.64
N ILE A 58 21.75 -45.72 -56.74
CA ILE A 58 20.33 -45.40 -56.98
C ILE A 58 19.90 -45.94 -58.33
N LYS A 59 18.64 -46.38 -58.40
CA LYS A 59 17.95 -46.71 -59.65
C LYS A 59 17.26 -45.46 -60.17
N CYS A 60 17.50 -45.09 -61.42
CA CYS A 60 16.88 -43.91 -62.02
C CYS A 60 16.67 -44.10 -63.53
N THR A 61 15.91 -43.17 -64.13
CA THR A 61 15.70 -43.12 -65.58
C THR A 61 16.29 -41.83 -66.11
N LEU A 62 17.26 -41.93 -67.02
CA LEU A 62 17.86 -40.79 -67.71
C LEU A 62 17.70 -40.98 -69.21
N TYR A 63 17.25 -39.93 -69.91
CA TYR A 63 17.01 -39.95 -71.37
C TYR A 63 16.16 -41.14 -71.87
N GLY A 64 15.23 -41.62 -71.03
CA GLY A 64 14.35 -42.76 -71.32
C GLY A 64 14.96 -44.14 -71.07
N GLU A 65 16.23 -44.21 -70.64
CA GLU A 65 16.90 -45.47 -70.28
C GLU A 65 16.89 -45.66 -68.75
N GLU A 66 16.50 -46.85 -68.30
CA GLU A 66 16.60 -47.25 -66.89
C GLU A 66 18.03 -47.71 -66.58
N ILE A 67 18.66 -47.08 -65.58
CA ILE A 67 20.05 -47.32 -65.20
C ILE A 67 20.20 -47.42 -63.68
N LEU A 68 21.32 -47.99 -63.22
CA LEU A 68 21.82 -47.65 -61.88
C LEU A 68 22.95 -46.64 -61.99
N LEU A 69 22.85 -45.60 -61.16
CA LEU A 69 23.87 -44.60 -60.99
C LEU A 69 24.53 -44.80 -59.63
N GLU A 70 25.85 -44.93 -59.63
CA GLU A 70 26.68 -45.13 -58.44
C GLU A 70 27.63 -43.96 -58.22
N SER A 71 27.81 -43.55 -56.97
CA SER A 71 28.89 -42.65 -56.54
C SER A 71 29.97 -43.39 -55.75
N SER A 72 31.16 -42.80 -55.75
CA SER A 72 32.31 -43.23 -54.96
C SER A 72 33.08 -42.02 -54.39
N TYR A 73 34.24 -42.28 -53.78
CA TYR A 73 35.15 -41.22 -53.35
C TYR A 73 35.81 -40.43 -54.50
N ALA A 74 35.72 -40.91 -55.73
CA ALA A 74 36.38 -40.29 -56.87
C ALA A 74 35.42 -40.07 -58.02
N ASP A 75 34.71 -41.09 -58.47
CA ASP A 75 34.01 -41.10 -59.75
C ASP A 75 32.53 -41.51 -59.63
N LEU A 76 31.78 -41.24 -60.72
CA LEU A 76 30.41 -41.71 -60.91
C LEU A 76 30.40 -42.86 -61.92
N ARG A 77 29.52 -43.85 -61.73
CA ARG A 77 29.49 -45.06 -62.56
C ARG A 77 28.07 -45.41 -62.98
N ILE A 78 27.97 -46.03 -64.15
CA ILE A 78 26.71 -46.49 -64.72
C ILE A 78 26.68 -48.01 -64.76
N TYR A 79 25.53 -48.57 -64.36
CA TYR A 79 25.18 -49.97 -64.57
C TYR A 79 24.01 -50.04 -65.54
N LYS A 80 24.09 -50.99 -66.47
CA LYS A 80 23.05 -51.26 -67.46
C LYS A 80 22.52 -52.67 -67.30
N LYS A 81 21.25 -52.85 -67.64
CA LYS A 81 20.59 -54.14 -67.56
C LYS A 81 20.98 -55.00 -68.77
N LYS A 82 21.60 -56.15 -68.52
CA LYS A 82 21.93 -57.17 -69.53
C LYS A 82 21.28 -58.48 -69.11
N ASN A 83 20.46 -59.07 -69.99
CA ASN A 83 19.71 -60.30 -69.71
C ASN A 83 18.90 -60.25 -68.40
N GLY A 84 18.29 -59.10 -68.11
CA GLY A 84 17.50 -58.89 -66.90
C GLY A 84 18.30 -58.59 -65.64
N GLN A 85 19.63 -58.62 -65.67
CA GLN A 85 20.51 -58.32 -64.53
C GLN A 85 21.28 -57.03 -64.73
N TRP A 86 21.41 -56.25 -63.66
CA TRP A 86 22.27 -55.08 -63.57
C TRP A 86 23.74 -55.49 -63.61
N THR A 87 24.48 -54.92 -64.56
CA THR A 87 25.91 -55.17 -64.76
C THR A 87 26.64 -53.85 -64.91
N PHE A 88 27.85 -53.78 -64.36
CA PHE A 88 28.72 -52.62 -64.51
C PHE A 88 28.91 -52.31 -66.00
N SER A 89 28.70 -51.06 -66.38
CA SER A 89 28.88 -50.61 -67.76
C SER A 89 30.17 -49.83 -67.93
N HIS A 90 30.29 -48.68 -67.27
CA HIS A 90 31.42 -47.77 -67.43
C HIS A 90 31.48 -46.73 -66.30
N VAL A 91 32.64 -46.10 -66.16
CA VAL A 91 32.85 -44.88 -65.37
C VAL A 91 32.46 -43.68 -66.23
N ILE A 92 31.82 -42.67 -65.64
CA ILE A 92 31.44 -41.43 -66.32
C ILE A 92 32.65 -40.50 -66.37
N ASP A 93 33.01 -40.04 -67.57
CA ASP A 93 34.12 -39.12 -67.76
C ASP A 93 33.76 -37.68 -67.35
N GLY A 94 34.75 -36.91 -66.88
CA GLY A 94 34.60 -35.47 -66.65
C GLY A 94 34.07 -35.05 -65.26
N PHE A 95 34.06 -35.95 -64.26
CA PHE A 95 33.76 -35.61 -62.88
C PHE A 95 34.63 -36.38 -61.90
N ILE A 96 35.31 -35.65 -61.00
CA ILE A 96 36.10 -36.24 -59.91
C ILE A 96 35.81 -35.51 -58.61
N ALA A 97 35.11 -36.15 -57.68
CA ALA A 97 34.87 -35.64 -56.33
C ALA A 97 34.33 -36.73 -55.39
N PRO A 98 34.60 -36.62 -54.07
CA PRO A 98 34.03 -37.54 -53.08
C PRO A 98 32.55 -37.24 -52.84
N VAL A 99 31.69 -38.05 -53.45
CA VAL A 99 30.24 -37.93 -53.35
C VAL A 99 29.71 -38.91 -52.31
N MET A 100 28.89 -38.43 -51.38
CA MET A 100 28.27 -39.23 -50.31
C MET A 100 26.91 -39.76 -50.72
N HIS A 101 26.06 -38.89 -51.27
CA HIS A 101 24.68 -39.18 -51.66
C HIS A 101 24.38 -38.61 -53.04
N LEU A 102 23.50 -39.29 -53.77
CA LEU A 102 23.03 -38.90 -55.08
C LEU A 102 21.51 -38.98 -55.12
N GLU A 103 20.89 -38.01 -55.79
CA GLU A 103 19.51 -38.11 -56.24
C GLU A 103 19.37 -37.54 -57.65
N VAL A 104 18.37 -38.02 -58.39
CA VAL A 104 18.05 -37.55 -59.73
C VAL A 104 16.67 -36.92 -59.73
N ASP A 105 16.56 -35.67 -60.21
CA ASP A 105 15.27 -35.01 -60.34
C ASP A 105 14.50 -35.46 -61.59
N GLN A 106 13.28 -34.97 -61.76
CA GLN A 106 12.39 -35.37 -62.85
C GLN A 106 12.91 -34.93 -64.24
N SER A 107 13.83 -33.96 -64.28
CA SER A 107 14.44 -33.47 -65.51
C SER A 107 15.70 -34.24 -65.91
N GLY A 108 16.14 -35.20 -65.08
CA GLY A 108 17.36 -35.98 -65.29
C GLY A 108 18.63 -35.28 -64.82
N VAL A 109 18.52 -34.22 -64.03
CA VAL A 109 19.68 -33.61 -63.36
C VAL A 109 20.05 -34.45 -62.16
N ILE A 110 21.34 -34.72 -62.02
CA ILE A 110 21.94 -35.40 -60.89
C ILE A 110 22.34 -34.36 -59.84
N TRP A 111 21.85 -34.54 -58.63
CA TRP A 111 22.21 -33.77 -57.44
C TRP A 111 23.12 -34.64 -56.58
N ALA A 112 24.39 -34.25 -56.49
CA ALA A 112 25.42 -35.02 -55.80
C ALA A 112 25.91 -34.28 -54.55
N SER A 113 25.68 -34.86 -53.39
CA SER A 113 26.22 -34.38 -52.12
C SER A 113 27.72 -34.66 -52.05
N HIS A 114 28.54 -33.62 -51.97
CA HIS A 114 29.94 -33.76 -51.62
C HIS A 114 30.07 -33.98 -50.11
N MET A 115 31.05 -34.79 -49.71
CA MET A 115 31.30 -35.10 -48.28
C MET A 115 31.63 -33.89 -47.39
N TYR A 116 31.89 -32.71 -47.95
CA TYR A 116 32.49 -31.55 -47.24
C TYR A 116 32.17 -30.20 -47.89
N GLN A 117 32.00 -30.15 -49.22
CA GLN A 117 31.98 -28.91 -49.99
C GLN A 117 30.59 -28.55 -50.53
N GLY A 118 29.50 -29.12 -50.00
CA GLY A 118 28.15 -28.84 -50.47
C GLY A 118 27.69 -29.74 -51.59
N VAL A 119 27.05 -29.18 -52.63
CA VAL A 119 26.30 -29.98 -53.62
C VAL A 119 26.77 -29.68 -55.04
N TYR A 120 26.84 -30.70 -55.88
CA TYR A 120 27.04 -30.57 -57.32
C TYR A 120 25.73 -30.80 -58.06
N LYS A 121 25.44 -29.91 -59.00
CA LYS A 121 24.40 -30.10 -60.02
C LYS A 121 25.07 -30.59 -61.29
N ILE A 122 24.77 -31.82 -61.70
CA ILE A 122 25.46 -32.51 -62.79
C ILE A 122 24.44 -32.90 -63.87
N VAL A 123 24.80 -32.69 -65.13
CA VAL A 123 24.03 -33.13 -66.30
C VAL A 123 24.96 -33.97 -67.16
N LEU A 124 24.51 -35.16 -67.53
CA LEU A 124 25.28 -36.09 -68.37
C LEU A 124 25.04 -35.83 -69.86
N SER A 125 25.94 -36.33 -70.70
CA SER A 125 25.72 -36.46 -72.14
C SER A 125 24.58 -37.45 -72.43
N ASP A 126 23.97 -37.32 -73.60
CA ASP A 126 22.78 -38.09 -74.00
C ASP A 126 23.08 -39.61 -74.08
N ASP A 127 24.34 -39.99 -74.30
CA ASP A 127 24.85 -41.38 -74.29
C ASP A 127 25.31 -41.87 -72.90
N LEU A 128 25.19 -41.02 -71.88
CA LEU A 128 25.55 -41.25 -70.47
C LEU A 128 27.06 -41.45 -70.20
N SER A 129 27.92 -41.25 -71.19
CA SER A 129 29.36 -41.54 -71.09
C SER A 129 30.16 -40.48 -70.35
N ALA A 130 29.71 -39.22 -70.36
CA ALA A 130 30.47 -38.09 -69.82
C ALA A 130 29.57 -37.02 -69.17
N VAL A 131 30.17 -36.16 -68.36
CA VAL A 131 29.52 -34.97 -67.82
C VAL A 131 29.45 -33.88 -68.89
N LYS A 132 28.22 -33.51 -69.26
CA LYS A 132 27.91 -32.40 -70.18
C LYS A 132 28.03 -31.05 -69.51
N SER A 133 27.60 -30.95 -68.25
CA SER A 133 27.80 -29.75 -67.43
C SER A 133 27.81 -30.08 -65.95
N VAL A 134 28.66 -29.41 -65.18
CA VAL A 134 28.70 -29.48 -63.72
C VAL A 134 28.72 -28.08 -63.14
N ARG A 135 27.91 -27.86 -62.09
CA ARG A 135 27.94 -26.65 -61.29
C ARG A 135 28.09 -27.02 -59.84
N HIS A 136 29.14 -26.48 -59.21
CA HIS A 136 29.31 -26.54 -57.77
C HIS A 136 28.42 -25.51 -57.07
N ILE A 137 27.73 -25.92 -56.01
CA ILE A 137 26.84 -25.10 -55.21
C ILE A 137 27.34 -25.14 -53.77
N SER A 138 27.91 -24.00 -53.36
CA SER A 138 28.47 -23.78 -52.02
C SER A 138 27.53 -23.05 -51.07
N HIS A 139 26.32 -22.71 -51.51
CA HIS A 139 25.34 -21.96 -50.72
C HIS A 139 23.96 -22.61 -50.79
N LEU A 140 23.22 -22.59 -49.67
CA LEU A 140 21.80 -22.91 -49.60
C LEU A 140 21.04 -21.63 -49.29
N GLY A 141 20.31 -21.09 -50.26
CA GLY A 141 19.75 -19.74 -50.15
C GLY A 141 20.84 -18.69 -49.99
N SER A 142 20.78 -17.90 -48.91
CA SER A 142 21.77 -16.87 -48.57
C SER A 142 22.96 -17.37 -47.73
N GLU A 143 22.93 -18.63 -47.28
CA GLU A 143 23.89 -19.15 -46.30
C GLU A 143 24.98 -19.98 -46.97
N TYR A 144 26.22 -19.86 -46.48
CA TYR A 144 27.33 -20.69 -46.90
C TYR A 144 27.22 -22.10 -46.31
N ILE A 145 27.49 -23.12 -47.11
CA ILE A 145 27.43 -24.51 -46.68
C ILE A 145 28.64 -24.83 -45.79
N ILE A 146 28.36 -25.29 -44.57
CA ILE A 146 29.36 -25.79 -43.63
C ILE A 146 29.04 -27.26 -43.33
N GLY A 147 29.89 -28.16 -43.79
CA GLY A 147 29.71 -29.61 -43.60
C GLY A 147 28.92 -30.32 -44.70
N PRO A 148 28.61 -31.61 -44.51
CA PRO A 148 27.88 -32.40 -45.50
C PRO A 148 26.43 -31.91 -45.62
N ILE A 149 25.92 -31.85 -46.84
CA ILE A 149 24.51 -31.59 -47.13
C ILE A 149 23.84 -32.89 -47.52
N GLN A 150 22.76 -33.23 -46.84
CA GLN A 150 22.03 -34.44 -47.19
C GLN A 150 21.15 -34.15 -48.40
N VAL A 151 21.33 -34.94 -49.47
CA VAL A 151 20.54 -34.85 -50.69
C VAL A 151 19.59 -36.03 -50.68
N MET A 152 18.30 -35.73 -50.64
CA MET A 152 17.23 -36.71 -50.50
C MET A 152 16.11 -36.42 -51.49
N LYS A 153 15.25 -37.41 -51.74
CA LYS A 153 14.10 -37.26 -52.62
C LYS A 153 12.82 -37.59 -51.87
N MET A 154 11.86 -36.66 -51.94
CA MET A 154 10.59 -36.77 -51.24
C MET A 154 9.45 -36.39 -52.18
N ARG A 155 8.57 -37.35 -52.48
CA ARG A 155 7.47 -37.19 -53.46
C ARG A 155 7.94 -36.63 -54.82
N GLY A 156 9.08 -37.13 -55.30
CA GLY A 156 9.66 -36.74 -56.59
C GLY A 156 10.42 -35.40 -56.59
N ARG A 157 10.41 -34.66 -55.48
CA ARG A 157 11.11 -33.38 -55.31
C ARG A 157 12.45 -33.61 -54.59
N ILE A 158 13.48 -32.90 -55.02
CA ILE A 158 14.78 -32.90 -54.34
C ILE A 158 14.69 -32.04 -53.08
N VAL A 159 15.13 -32.62 -51.97
CA VAL A 159 15.18 -32.02 -50.65
C VAL A 159 16.63 -32.02 -50.19
N PHE A 160 17.14 -30.83 -49.86
CA PHE A 160 18.44 -30.66 -49.23
C PHE A 160 18.23 -30.44 -47.74
N SER A 161 18.99 -31.14 -46.91
CA SER A 161 18.95 -30.98 -45.46
C SER A 161 20.32 -30.52 -44.96
N SER A 162 20.30 -29.57 -44.04
CA SER A 162 21.47 -28.88 -43.49
C SER A 162 21.23 -28.55 -42.01
N PRO A 163 22.25 -28.16 -41.22
CA PRO A 163 22.03 -27.69 -39.85
C PRO A 163 21.00 -26.57 -39.69
N ASN A 164 20.74 -25.80 -40.74
CA ASN A 164 19.81 -24.66 -40.71
C ASN A 164 18.38 -25.00 -41.17
N GLY A 165 18.14 -26.24 -41.59
CA GLY A 165 16.82 -26.72 -42.02
C GLY A 165 16.83 -27.32 -43.42
N PHE A 166 15.61 -27.45 -43.96
CA PHE A 166 15.33 -28.04 -45.25
C PHE A 166 15.25 -27.00 -46.36
N TYR A 167 15.77 -27.36 -47.53
CA TYR A 167 15.75 -26.58 -48.75
C TYR A 167 15.28 -27.44 -49.92
N THR A 168 14.84 -26.80 -51.00
CA THR A 168 14.45 -27.47 -52.23
C THR A 168 14.88 -26.64 -53.44
N TYR A 169 14.99 -27.26 -54.60
CA TYR A 169 15.28 -26.55 -55.83
C TYR A 169 13.98 -26.03 -56.45
N ASP A 170 13.95 -24.73 -56.76
CA ASP A 170 12.87 -24.13 -57.54
C ASP A 170 13.29 -24.02 -59.01
N ASP A 171 12.59 -24.75 -59.88
CA ASP A 171 12.89 -24.80 -61.31
C ASP A 171 12.60 -23.46 -62.02
N ILE A 172 11.68 -22.65 -61.48
CA ILE A 172 11.30 -21.35 -62.05
C ILE A 172 12.42 -20.34 -61.85
N THR A 173 12.83 -20.11 -60.59
CA THR A 173 13.92 -19.18 -60.26
C THR A 173 15.31 -19.78 -60.49
N ARG A 174 15.39 -21.11 -60.67
CA ARG A 174 16.62 -21.90 -60.80
C ARG A 174 17.55 -21.78 -59.59
N GLN A 175 16.98 -21.60 -58.40
CA GLN A 175 17.70 -21.43 -57.14
C GLN A 175 17.30 -22.48 -56.12
N ILE A 176 18.20 -22.76 -55.17
CA ILE A 176 17.85 -23.52 -53.97
C ILE A 176 17.23 -22.56 -52.97
N ILE A 177 15.99 -22.83 -52.58
CA ILE A 177 15.19 -21.99 -51.68
C ILE A 177 14.78 -22.77 -50.42
N PRO A 178 14.50 -22.10 -49.29
CA PRO A 178 13.99 -22.77 -48.10
C PRO A 178 12.71 -23.55 -48.37
N PHE A 179 12.62 -24.80 -47.89
CA PHE A 179 11.42 -25.60 -48.02
C PHE A 179 10.41 -25.25 -46.91
N GLN A 180 9.71 -24.13 -47.11
CA GLN A 180 8.82 -23.51 -46.11
C GLN A 180 7.85 -24.50 -45.45
N LYS A 181 7.12 -25.30 -46.24
CA LYS A 181 6.13 -26.25 -45.69
C LYS A 181 6.77 -27.29 -44.76
N LEU A 182 7.93 -27.81 -45.11
CA LEU A 182 8.62 -28.83 -44.30
C LEU A 182 9.27 -28.19 -43.07
N ASN A 183 9.90 -27.03 -43.21
CA ASN A 183 10.48 -26.29 -42.08
C ASN A 183 9.42 -25.85 -41.06
N ALA A 184 8.21 -25.53 -41.50
CA ALA A 184 7.11 -25.11 -40.62
C ALA A 184 6.64 -26.22 -39.66
N ILE A 185 6.60 -27.46 -40.14
CA ILE A 185 6.13 -28.61 -39.33
C ILE A 185 7.25 -29.32 -38.58
N LEU A 186 8.50 -29.08 -38.97
CA LEU A 186 9.71 -29.71 -38.42
C LEU A 186 10.73 -28.69 -37.88
N PRO A 187 10.35 -27.71 -37.02
CA PRO A 187 11.29 -26.69 -36.53
C PRO A 187 12.41 -27.25 -35.64
N TYR A 188 12.21 -28.47 -35.12
CA TYR A 188 13.06 -29.19 -34.17
C TYR A 188 14.06 -30.14 -34.85
N ILE A 189 13.75 -30.66 -36.05
CA ILE A 189 14.64 -31.53 -36.83
C ILE A 189 15.17 -30.73 -38.02
N ARG A 190 16.25 -29.98 -37.79
CA ARG A 190 16.82 -29.11 -38.84
C ARG A 190 17.74 -29.86 -39.80
N ASN A 191 18.47 -30.86 -39.29
CA ASN A 191 19.41 -31.68 -40.07
C ASN A 191 18.93 -33.14 -40.10
N ALA A 192 18.02 -33.47 -41.01
CA ALA A 192 17.68 -34.86 -41.29
C ALA A 192 18.77 -35.54 -42.13
N HIS A 193 19.04 -36.80 -41.83
CA HIS A 193 20.08 -37.64 -42.44
C HIS A 193 19.54 -38.52 -43.56
N SER A 194 18.31 -39.01 -43.44
CA SER A 194 17.64 -39.75 -44.50
C SER A 194 16.13 -39.52 -44.53
N VAL A 195 15.55 -39.74 -45.71
CA VAL A 195 14.11 -39.80 -45.97
C VAL A 195 13.83 -41.16 -46.59
N VAL A 196 12.95 -41.94 -45.96
CA VAL A 196 12.60 -43.29 -46.42
C VAL A 196 11.09 -43.38 -46.54
N SER A 197 10.62 -43.67 -47.76
CA SER A 197 9.18 -43.77 -48.04
C SER A 197 8.62 -45.08 -47.51
N VAL A 198 7.51 -45.00 -46.77
CA VAL A 198 6.67 -46.14 -46.36
C VAL A 198 5.58 -46.37 -47.41
N THR A 199 4.96 -45.28 -47.86
CA THR A 199 4.03 -45.23 -48.99
C THR A 199 4.33 -44.00 -49.83
N ASN A 200 3.56 -43.77 -50.91
CA ASN A 200 3.72 -42.56 -51.72
C ASN A 200 3.55 -41.24 -50.94
N ASP A 201 2.79 -41.29 -49.83
CA ASP A 201 2.44 -40.10 -49.05
C ASP A 201 2.93 -40.18 -47.60
N ARG A 202 3.58 -41.26 -47.16
CA ARG A 202 4.17 -41.38 -45.82
C ARG A 202 5.64 -41.70 -45.89
N PHE A 203 6.43 -41.01 -45.09
CA PHE A 203 7.87 -41.15 -45.07
C PHE A 203 8.43 -40.91 -43.67
N TRP A 204 9.44 -41.70 -43.33
CA TRP A 204 10.27 -41.49 -42.15
C TRP A 204 11.41 -40.55 -42.48
N LEU A 205 11.63 -39.57 -41.61
CA LEU A 205 12.83 -38.75 -41.58
C LEU A 205 13.67 -39.17 -40.37
N SER A 206 14.96 -39.40 -40.57
CA SER A 206 15.91 -39.61 -39.47
C SER A 206 16.63 -38.31 -39.14
N GLY A 207 16.67 -37.92 -37.87
CA GLY A 207 17.47 -36.80 -37.38
C GLY A 207 18.58 -37.27 -36.44
N SER A 208 19.32 -36.33 -35.85
CA SER A 208 20.36 -36.66 -34.85
C SER A 208 19.78 -37.14 -33.51
N HIS A 209 18.57 -36.71 -33.15
CA HIS A 209 17.96 -36.99 -31.83
C HIS A 209 16.60 -37.69 -31.92
N GLU A 210 15.99 -37.78 -33.10
CA GLU A 210 14.66 -38.35 -33.26
C GLU A 210 14.41 -38.89 -34.67
N TYR A 211 13.46 -39.81 -34.77
CA TYR A 211 12.83 -40.25 -36.01
C TYR A 211 11.43 -39.67 -36.11
N VAL A 212 11.06 -39.15 -37.28
CA VAL A 212 9.77 -38.50 -37.49
C VAL A 212 9.03 -39.14 -38.65
N LEU A 213 7.81 -39.61 -38.40
CA LEU A 213 6.90 -40.04 -39.44
C LEU A 213 6.08 -38.84 -39.90
N VAL A 214 6.18 -38.51 -41.18
CA VAL A 214 5.41 -37.44 -41.80
C VAL A 214 4.49 -38.04 -42.86
N GLU A 215 3.25 -37.57 -42.89
CA GLU A 215 2.26 -37.85 -43.92
C GLU A 215 2.00 -36.58 -44.74
N TYR A 216 1.88 -36.72 -46.05
CA TYR A 216 1.38 -35.68 -46.93
C TYR A 216 -0.09 -35.93 -47.23
N ALA A 217 -0.98 -35.02 -46.82
CA ALA A 217 -2.41 -35.12 -47.06
C ALA A 217 -2.97 -33.74 -47.40
N GLU A 218 -3.88 -33.68 -48.37
CA GLU A 218 -4.63 -32.45 -48.74
C GLU A 218 -3.74 -31.23 -49.05
N GLY A 219 -2.52 -31.45 -49.55
CA GLY A 219 -1.59 -30.37 -49.90
C GLY A 219 -0.60 -30.00 -48.81
N GLU A 220 -0.73 -30.58 -47.62
CA GLU A 220 0.07 -30.24 -46.44
C GLU A 220 0.83 -31.45 -45.88
N TYR A 221 1.94 -31.15 -45.19
CA TYR A 221 2.72 -32.14 -44.45
C TYR A 221 2.23 -32.17 -43.00
N ILE A 222 2.05 -33.36 -42.44
CA ILE A 222 1.52 -33.57 -41.09
C ILE A 222 2.41 -34.56 -40.36
N VAL A 223 2.90 -34.18 -39.19
CA VAL A 223 3.67 -35.07 -38.31
C VAL A 223 2.71 -36.07 -37.66
N LYS A 224 2.98 -37.37 -37.82
CA LYS A 224 2.15 -38.45 -37.27
C LYS A 224 2.77 -39.13 -36.08
N GLN A 225 4.08 -39.23 -36.05
CA GLN A 225 4.82 -39.91 -35.00
C GLN A 225 6.18 -39.23 -34.82
N ARG A 226 6.62 -39.10 -33.57
CA ARG A 226 7.99 -38.76 -33.21
C ARG A 226 8.52 -39.85 -32.28
N ILE A 227 9.74 -40.31 -32.52
CA ILE A 227 10.42 -41.31 -31.70
C ILE A 227 11.79 -40.76 -31.36
N LEU A 228 11.99 -40.40 -30.09
CA LEU A 228 13.28 -39.91 -29.60
C LEU A 228 14.29 -41.06 -29.58
N ILE A 229 15.50 -40.81 -30.06
CA ILE A 229 16.59 -41.80 -30.10
C ILE A 229 17.02 -42.19 -28.67
N GLU A 230 16.87 -41.28 -27.71
CA GLU A 230 17.17 -41.48 -26.29
C GLU A 230 16.33 -42.60 -25.64
N LEU A 231 15.25 -43.05 -26.28
CA LEU A 231 14.46 -44.19 -25.85
C LEU A 231 15.20 -45.51 -25.96
N PHE A 232 16.23 -45.60 -26.80
CA PHE A 232 16.86 -46.88 -27.15
C PHE A 232 18.11 -47.22 -26.32
N ASP A 233 18.50 -46.40 -25.35
CA ASP A 233 19.72 -46.51 -24.52
C ASP A 233 21.05 -46.74 -25.29
N SER A 234 21.00 -46.66 -26.62
CA SER A 234 22.13 -46.77 -27.54
C SER A 234 21.97 -45.73 -28.65
N PRO A 235 22.40 -44.48 -28.40
CA PRO A 235 22.23 -43.40 -29.36
C PRO A 235 22.99 -43.70 -30.64
N CYS A 236 22.40 -43.36 -31.77
CA CYS A 236 22.96 -43.64 -33.07
C CYS A 236 24.26 -42.85 -33.34
N ILE A 237 25.04 -43.27 -34.34
CA ILE A 237 26.24 -42.55 -34.76
C ILE A 237 25.81 -41.31 -35.56
N GLU A 238 26.18 -40.11 -35.08
CA GLU A 238 25.80 -38.84 -35.72
C GLU A 238 26.04 -38.83 -37.23
N ASN A 239 25.02 -38.39 -37.98
CA ASN A 239 24.99 -38.31 -39.45
C ASN A 239 24.86 -39.64 -40.22
N TYR A 240 24.74 -40.79 -39.55
CA TYR A 240 24.63 -42.11 -40.19
C TYR A 240 23.34 -42.85 -39.83
N ASN A 241 22.36 -42.14 -39.27
CA ASN A 241 21.08 -42.71 -38.85
C ASN A 241 20.25 -43.01 -40.09
N ASN A 242 19.86 -44.27 -40.24
CA ASN A 242 19.02 -44.67 -41.35
C ASN A 242 17.83 -45.50 -40.89
N VAL A 243 16.80 -45.51 -41.72
CA VAL A 243 15.56 -46.24 -41.52
C VAL A 243 15.46 -47.29 -42.61
N PHE A 244 15.04 -48.50 -42.26
CA PHE A 244 14.69 -49.53 -43.23
C PHE A 244 13.23 -49.91 -43.01
N VAL A 245 12.44 -49.97 -44.08
CA VAL A 245 11.02 -50.29 -44.02
C VAL A 245 10.81 -51.59 -44.77
N ASP A 246 10.25 -52.58 -44.07
CA ASP A 246 9.82 -53.85 -44.63
C ASP A 246 8.33 -54.03 -44.33
N ASN A 247 7.49 -53.76 -45.34
CA ASN A 247 6.04 -53.74 -45.23
C ASN A 247 5.57 -52.81 -44.08
N ASP A 248 4.98 -53.38 -43.01
CA ASP A 248 4.47 -52.65 -41.85
C ASP A 248 5.48 -52.52 -40.70
N VAL A 249 6.69 -53.09 -40.86
CA VAL A 249 7.75 -53.04 -39.85
C VAL A 249 8.83 -52.06 -40.27
N VAL A 250 9.17 -51.16 -39.36
CA VAL A 250 10.19 -50.14 -39.52
C VAL A 250 11.35 -50.51 -38.62
N TYR A 251 12.56 -50.46 -39.16
CA TYR A 251 13.79 -50.73 -38.45
C TYR A 251 14.62 -49.44 -38.37
N PHE A 252 15.00 -49.06 -37.16
CA PHE A 252 15.87 -47.93 -36.90
C PHE A 252 17.28 -48.44 -36.63
N ASN A 253 18.26 -47.93 -37.37
CA ASN A 253 19.66 -48.21 -37.08
C ASN A 253 20.08 -47.50 -35.79
N LEU A 254 20.68 -48.22 -34.85
CA LEU A 254 21.25 -47.69 -33.62
C LEU A 254 22.74 -48.00 -33.58
N ASN A 255 23.46 -47.36 -32.67
CA ASN A 255 24.84 -47.77 -32.42
C ASN A 255 24.82 -49.19 -31.81
N ASN A 256 25.52 -50.15 -32.44
CA ASN A 256 25.56 -51.55 -32.02
C ASN A 256 24.18 -52.25 -31.86
N GLY A 257 23.13 -51.77 -32.54
CA GLY A 257 21.80 -52.33 -32.40
C GLY A 257 20.85 -51.97 -33.54
N ILE A 258 19.69 -52.62 -33.54
CA ILE A 258 18.58 -52.32 -34.44
C ILE A 258 17.33 -52.29 -33.59
N ALA A 259 16.58 -51.19 -33.62
CA ALA A 259 15.24 -51.15 -33.06
C ALA A 259 14.22 -51.50 -34.14
N SER A 260 13.21 -52.28 -33.79
CA SER A 260 12.05 -52.53 -34.65
C SER A 260 10.81 -51.82 -34.10
N TYR A 261 10.01 -51.28 -35.00
CA TYR A 261 8.76 -50.60 -34.73
C TYR A 261 7.71 -51.12 -35.70
N SER A 262 6.62 -51.68 -35.17
CA SER A 262 5.47 -52.12 -35.96
C SER A 262 4.23 -51.40 -35.46
N LYS A 263 3.43 -50.89 -36.39
CA LYS A 263 2.15 -50.26 -36.05
C LYS A 263 1.13 -51.25 -35.49
N ASN A 264 1.30 -52.55 -35.80
CA ASN A 264 0.36 -53.64 -35.47
C ASN A 264 0.55 -54.25 -34.08
N THR A 265 1.39 -53.69 -33.21
CA THR A 265 1.25 -53.96 -31.78
C THR A 265 0.07 -53.14 -31.26
N ASP A 266 -1.09 -53.81 -31.21
CA ASP A 266 -2.33 -53.36 -30.61
C ASP A 266 -2.09 -52.41 -29.42
N SER A 267 -2.69 -51.23 -29.51
CA SER A 267 -3.14 -50.43 -28.36
C SER A 267 -2.18 -50.36 -27.15
N LEU A 268 -1.00 -49.80 -27.34
CA LEU A 268 -0.38 -48.98 -26.29
C LEU A 268 -0.54 -47.51 -26.67
N SER A 269 -1.76 -47.11 -27.05
CA SER A 269 -2.22 -45.82 -26.54
C SER A 269 -2.44 -46.11 -25.07
N PRO A 270 -1.55 -45.73 -24.13
CA PRO A 270 -1.99 -45.64 -22.76
C PRO A 270 -3.27 -44.82 -22.85
N THR A 271 -4.39 -45.41 -22.45
CA THR A 271 -5.62 -44.66 -22.25
C THR A 271 -5.18 -43.45 -21.43
N LEU A 272 -5.21 -42.28 -22.07
CA LEU A 272 -4.91 -40.99 -21.49
C LEU A 272 -6.08 -40.64 -20.56
N GLU A 273 -6.36 -41.51 -19.60
CA GLU A 273 -7.14 -41.18 -18.44
C GLU A 273 -6.32 -40.15 -17.68
N SER A 274 -6.89 -38.96 -17.51
CA SER A 274 -6.27 -37.75 -16.97
C SER A 274 -5.39 -38.04 -15.74
N ALA A 275 -4.10 -38.28 -15.97
CA ALA A 275 -3.15 -38.63 -14.92
C ALA A 275 -2.46 -37.39 -14.32
N LEU A 276 -2.72 -36.20 -14.88
CA LEU A 276 -2.19 -34.96 -14.33
C LEU A 276 -2.85 -34.70 -12.98
N SER A 277 -2.03 -34.54 -11.96
CA SER A 277 -2.47 -34.31 -10.60
C SER A 277 -1.67 -33.19 -9.97
N LEU A 278 -2.23 -32.51 -8.97
CA LEU A 278 -1.46 -31.59 -8.15
C LEU A 278 -0.61 -32.37 -7.16
N SER A 279 0.69 -32.08 -7.12
CA SER A 279 1.63 -32.68 -6.16
C SER A 279 1.76 -31.84 -4.90
N SER A 280 1.75 -30.51 -5.06
CA SER A 280 1.70 -29.60 -3.93
C SER A 280 1.15 -28.23 -4.32
N VAL A 281 0.50 -27.58 -3.36
CA VAL A 281 0.18 -26.16 -3.41
C VAL A 281 0.75 -25.54 -2.14
N THR A 282 1.67 -24.59 -2.30
CA THR A 282 2.33 -23.91 -1.18
C THR A 282 2.06 -22.43 -1.28
N ALA A 283 1.49 -21.86 -0.23
CA ALA A 283 1.28 -20.43 -0.11
C ALA A 283 2.36 -19.81 0.78
N SER A 284 2.91 -18.68 0.36
CA SER A 284 3.90 -17.90 1.09
C SER A 284 3.31 -16.55 1.47
N SER A 285 3.56 -16.16 2.73
CA SER A 285 3.18 -14.88 3.28
C SER A 285 4.26 -13.82 3.05
N SER A 286 3.91 -12.53 3.13
CA SER A 286 4.87 -11.41 3.13
C SER A 286 6.00 -11.57 4.15
N ASP A 287 5.72 -12.26 5.26
CA ASP A 287 6.67 -12.51 6.35
C ASP A 287 7.53 -13.77 6.11
N LYS A 288 7.54 -14.30 4.87
CA LYS A 288 8.24 -15.53 4.46
C LYS A 288 7.80 -16.80 5.20
N LYS A 289 6.59 -16.80 5.77
CA LYS A 289 5.97 -18.02 6.31
C LYS A 289 5.33 -18.81 5.17
N GLU A 290 5.58 -20.10 5.14
CA GLU A 290 5.02 -21.00 4.13
C GLU A 290 3.96 -21.92 4.74
N LYS A 291 2.89 -22.15 4.01
CA LYS A 291 1.78 -23.03 4.39
C LYS A 291 1.45 -23.93 3.21
N ARG A 292 1.58 -25.24 3.41
CA ARG A 292 1.12 -26.23 2.42
C ARG A 292 -0.38 -26.40 2.53
N LEU A 293 -1.07 -26.31 1.39
CA LEU A 293 -2.52 -26.38 1.33
C LEU A 293 -3.00 -27.79 1.02
N PRO A 294 -4.20 -28.16 1.49
CA PRO A 294 -4.83 -29.40 1.08
C PRO A 294 -5.14 -29.34 -0.42
N LEU A 295 -4.99 -30.48 -1.09
CA LEU A 295 -5.18 -30.61 -2.53
C LEU A 295 -6.65 -30.83 -2.93
N SER A 296 -7.53 -30.99 -1.95
CA SER A 296 -8.97 -31.18 -2.14
C SER A 296 -9.76 -30.51 -1.03
N GLY A 297 -11.03 -30.20 -1.33
CA GLY A 297 -11.95 -29.50 -0.44
C GLY A 297 -11.90 -27.98 -0.62
N ASN A 298 -12.65 -27.27 0.23
CA ASN A 298 -12.70 -25.81 0.20
C ASN A 298 -11.46 -25.23 0.90
N VAL A 299 -10.61 -24.56 0.14
CA VAL A 299 -9.37 -23.96 0.64
C VAL A 299 -9.53 -22.46 0.72
N GLU A 300 -9.51 -21.92 1.94
CA GLU A 300 -9.51 -20.48 2.21
C GLU A 300 -8.20 -20.08 2.89
N LEU A 301 -7.52 -19.11 2.31
CA LEU A 301 -6.24 -18.56 2.75
C LEU A 301 -6.44 -17.26 3.52
N GLU A 302 -5.60 -17.03 4.52
CA GLU A 302 -5.53 -15.73 5.21
C GLU A 302 -4.98 -14.65 4.26
N SER A 303 -5.46 -13.41 4.36
CA SER A 303 -5.18 -12.31 3.41
C SER A 303 -3.70 -11.96 3.20
N ASN A 304 -2.80 -12.43 4.07
CA ASN A 304 -1.36 -12.19 4.00
C ASN A 304 -0.61 -13.22 3.15
N TYR A 305 -1.23 -14.33 2.76
CA TYR A 305 -0.67 -15.32 1.84
C TYR A 305 -1.02 -14.96 0.40
N ARG A 306 -0.10 -14.30 -0.28
CA ARG A 306 -0.32 -13.70 -1.61
C ARG A 306 0.51 -14.33 -2.73
N ASP A 307 1.49 -15.15 -2.36
CA ASP A 307 2.34 -15.84 -3.32
C ASP A 307 2.02 -17.33 -3.24
N LEU A 308 1.62 -17.93 -4.37
CA LEU A 308 1.31 -19.36 -4.45
C LEU A 308 2.24 -20.04 -5.45
N LEU A 309 2.80 -21.17 -5.03
CA LEU A 309 3.53 -22.12 -5.87
C LEU A 309 2.64 -23.35 -6.07
N PHE A 310 2.34 -23.64 -7.34
CA PHE A 310 1.65 -24.85 -7.76
C PHE A 310 2.66 -25.80 -8.38
N SER A 311 2.68 -27.04 -7.89
CA SER A 311 3.43 -28.12 -8.51
C SER A 311 2.46 -29.18 -8.98
N VAL A 312 2.60 -29.61 -10.23
CA VAL A 312 1.83 -30.69 -10.82
C VAL A 312 2.71 -31.93 -11.00
N SER A 313 2.10 -33.07 -11.17
CA SER A 313 2.76 -34.34 -11.43
C SER A 313 1.97 -35.11 -12.46
N LEU A 314 2.69 -35.61 -13.45
CA LEU A 314 2.17 -36.53 -14.45
C LEU A 314 2.99 -37.83 -14.33
N PRO A 315 2.40 -38.96 -13.91
CA PRO A 315 3.11 -40.23 -13.82
C PRO A 315 3.36 -40.77 -15.24
N HIS A 316 4.39 -40.24 -15.89
CA HIS A 316 4.75 -40.55 -17.25
C HIS A 316 6.20 -41.03 -17.29
N TYR A 317 6.37 -42.34 -17.47
CA TYR A 317 7.65 -43.03 -17.30
C TYR A 317 8.44 -43.20 -18.62
N ASN A 318 7.89 -42.72 -19.74
CA ASN A 318 8.63 -42.66 -21.00
C ASN A 318 9.36 -41.31 -21.08
N LYS A 319 10.53 -41.27 -21.75
CA LYS A 319 11.38 -40.07 -21.85
C LYS A 319 10.81 -38.99 -22.81
N LEU A 320 9.51 -38.98 -23.10
CA LEU A 320 8.90 -38.00 -24.04
C LEU A 320 8.85 -36.60 -23.41
N SER A 321 9.04 -35.55 -24.22
CA SER A 321 8.86 -34.18 -23.74
C SER A 321 7.40 -33.86 -23.51
N VAL A 322 7.14 -33.20 -22.38
CA VAL A 322 5.82 -32.70 -21.98
C VAL A 322 5.93 -31.20 -21.78
N HIS A 323 4.89 -30.47 -22.19
CA HIS A 323 4.73 -29.05 -21.96
C HIS A 323 3.47 -28.82 -21.12
N PHE A 324 3.51 -27.83 -20.25
CA PHE A 324 2.42 -27.49 -19.35
C PHE A 324 1.87 -26.10 -19.70
N HIS A 325 0.56 -26.05 -19.88
CA HIS A 325 -0.19 -24.81 -20.03
C HIS A 325 -0.89 -24.52 -18.71
N TYR A 326 -0.62 -23.35 -18.13
CA TYR A 326 -1.15 -22.93 -16.84
C TYR A 326 -2.08 -21.74 -17.02
N VAL A 327 -3.25 -21.82 -16.41
CA VAL A 327 -4.24 -20.75 -16.40
C VAL A 327 -4.65 -20.46 -14.95
N LEU A 328 -4.57 -19.20 -14.53
CA LEU A 328 -5.14 -18.74 -13.28
C LEU A 328 -6.24 -17.73 -13.57
N GLN A 329 -7.48 -18.08 -13.22
CA GLN A 329 -8.65 -17.22 -13.33
C GLN A 329 -9.11 -16.83 -11.94
N GLY A 330 -9.54 -15.58 -11.75
CA GLY A 330 -10.03 -15.11 -10.45
C GLY A 330 -9.46 -13.77 -10.04
N GLY A 331 -9.91 -13.28 -8.89
CA GLY A 331 -9.63 -11.91 -8.46
C GLY A 331 -10.36 -10.85 -9.32
N GLN A 332 -9.89 -9.60 -9.27
CA GLN A 332 -10.46 -8.49 -10.07
C GLN A 332 -9.79 -8.32 -11.47
N GLY A 333 -8.96 -9.29 -11.89
CA GLY A 333 -8.10 -9.20 -13.07
C GLY A 333 -8.54 -10.09 -14.25
N MET A 334 -7.77 -10.00 -15.34
CA MET A 334 -7.87 -10.94 -16.48
C MET A 334 -7.20 -12.28 -16.11
N ALA A 335 -7.59 -13.35 -16.81
CA ALA A 335 -6.95 -14.66 -16.67
C ALA A 335 -5.45 -14.56 -17.01
N LEU A 336 -4.60 -15.11 -16.14
CA LEU A 336 -3.17 -15.22 -16.38
C LEU A 336 -2.89 -16.56 -17.05
N THR A 337 -2.21 -16.54 -18.19
CA THR A 337 -1.89 -17.74 -18.99
C THR A 337 -0.38 -17.85 -19.19
N SER A 338 0.19 -19.03 -18.98
CA SER A 338 1.64 -19.30 -19.15
C SER A 338 1.89 -20.68 -19.74
N ASP A 339 2.83 -20.79 -20.67
CA ASP A 339 3.32 -22.06 -21.24
C ASP A 339 4.75 -22.33 -20.79
N LEU A 340 4.98 -23.44 -20.08
CA LEU A 340 6.27 -23.82 -19.48
C LEU A 340 6.61 -25.28 -19.74
N LYS A 341 7.90 -25.66 -19.59
CA LYS A 341 8.32 -27.08 -19.61
C LYS A 341 8.32 -27.68 -18.21
N GLU A 342 8.51 -26.84 -17.21
CA GLU A 342 8.61 -27.18 -15.81
C GLU A 342 7.23 -27.55 -15.26
N PRO A 343 7.11 -28.61 -14.45
CA PRO A 343 5.84 -29.03 -13.84
C PRO A 343 5.47 -28.17 -12.62
N GLU A 344 5.88 -26.90 -12.60
CA GLU A 344 5.59 -25.97 -11.53
C GLU A 344 5.45 -24.54 -12.03
N ILE A 345 4.61 -23.76 -11.34
CA ILE A 345 4.42 -22.34 -11.63
C ILE A 345 4.16 -21.55 -10.35
N ARG A 346 4.72 -20.34 -10.29
CA ARG A 346 4.55 -19.41 -9.18
C ARG A 346 3.74 -18.20 -9.62
N TYR A 347 2.68 -17.90 -8.87
CA TYR A 347 1.94 -16.65 -8.97
C TYR A 347 2.20 -15.80 -7.74
N GLY A 348 2.63 -14.56 -7.95
CA GLY A 348 2.95 -13.64 -6.88
C GLY A 348 1.93 -12.51 -6.74
N SER A 349 1.85 -11.93 -5.54
CA SER A 349 1.06 -10.73 -5.24
C SER A 349 -0.44 -10.83 -5.55
N LEU A 350 -1.03 -12.01 -5.45
CA LEU A 350 -2.48 -12.20 -5.65
C LEU A 350 -3.31 -11.35 -4.68
N ASP A 351 -4.41 -10.79 -5.16
CA ASP A 351 -5.36 -10.04 -4.35
C ASP A 351 -6.38 -10.97 -3.67
N TYR A 352 -7.21 -10.43 -2.78
CA TYR A 352 -8.29 -11.20 -2.16
C TYR A 352 -9.37 -11.57 -3.20
N GLY A 353 -9.98 -12.73 -3.04
CA GLY A 353 -11.02 -13.23 -3.95
C GLY A 353 -10.96 -14.74 -4.16
N GLU A 354 -11.89 -15.22 -4.98
CA GLU A 354 -11.94 -16.61 -5.43
C GLU A 354 -11.06 -16.79 -6.67
N TYR A 355 -10.35 -17.91 -6.72
CA TYR A 355 -9.46 -18.28 -7.80
C TYR A 355 -9.68 -19.73 -8.23
N THR A 356 -9.52 -19.94 -9.53
CA THR A 356 -9.48 -21.25 -10.19
C THR A 356 -8.16 -21.35 -10.92
N PHE A 357 -7.31 -22.27 -10.46
CA PHE A 357 -6.09 -22.67 -11.14
C PHE A 357 -6.39 -23.88 -12.02
N GLN A 358 -5.96 -23.83 -13.28
CA GLN A 358 -6.02 -24.93 -14.23
C GLN A 358 -4.62 -25.19 -14.77
N ALA A 359 -4.26 -26.46 -14.87
CA ALA A 359 -3.06 -26.90 -15.56
C ALA A 359 -3.43 -27.98 -16.57
N GLU A 360 -2.91 -27.85 -17.78
CA GLU A 360 -3.04 -28.84 -18.85
C GLU A 360 -1.65 -29.31 -19.27
N ALA A 361 -1.50 -30.60 -19.53
CA ALA A 361 -0.27 -31.18 -20.07
C ALA A 361 -0.47 -31.54 -21.54
N TYR A 362 0.52 -31.23 -22.36
CA TYR A 362 0.55 -31.52 -23.79
C TYR A 362 1.79 -32.33 -24.16
N ASN A 363 1.61 -33.29 -25.06
CA ASN A 363 2.75 -34.01 -25.64
C ASN A 363 3.37 -33.24 -26.81
N ASP A 364 4.47 -33.78 -27.32
CA ASP A 364 5.23 -33.33 -28.49
C ASP A 364 4.46 -33.20 -29.81
N LEU A 365 3.25 -33.77 -29.90
CA LEU A 365 2.35 -33.68 -31.05
C LEU A 365 1.24 -32.62 -30.84
N GLY A 366 1.28 -31.89 -29.72
CA GLY A 366 0.24 -30.92 -29.35
C GLY A 366 -1.06 -31.57 -28.88
N GLN A 367 -1.06 -32.85 -28.56
CA GLN A 367 -2.23 -33.53 -28.02
C GLN A 367 -2.27 -33.31 -26.51
N LYS A 368 -3.44 -32.92 -25.98
CA LYS A 368 -3.66 -32.82 -24.54
C LYS A 368 -3.63 -34.22 -23.92
N ILE A 369 -2.76 -34.39 -22.92
CA ILE A 369 -2.52 -35.67 -22.23
C ILE A 369 -3.00 -35.70 -20.78
N GLY A 370 -3.39 -34.56 -20.22
CA GLY A 370 -3.99 -34.50 -18.89
C GLY A 370 -4.38 -33.08 -18.52
N GLU A 371 -5.29 -32.96 -17.55
CA GLU A 371 -5.74 -31.69 -17.00
C GLU A 371 -6.04 -31.83 -15.51
N VAL A 372 -5.79 -30.76 -14.76
CA VAL A 372 -6.15 -30.65 -13.34
C VAL A 372 -6.64 -29.25 -13.03
N GLU A 373 -7.69 -29.17 -12.22
CA GLU A 373 -8.29 -27.92 -11.76
C GLU A 373 -8.27 -27.84 -10.24
N TYR A 374 -8.05 -26.65 -9.70
CA TYR A 374 -7.96 -26.39 -8.27
C TYR A 374 -8.55 -25.04 -7.90
N HIS A 375 -9.46 -25.06 -6.92
CA HIS A 375 -10.15 -23.88 -6.44
C HIS A 375 -9.62 -23.48 -5.07
N PHE A 376 -9.38 -22.18 -4.90
CA PHE A 376 -9.00 -21.61 -3.61
C PHE A 376 -9.49 -20.16 -3.49
N ALA A 377 -9.68 -19.72 -2.26
CA ALA A 377 -10.07 -18.36 -1.92
C ALA A 377 -8.98 -17.69 -1.10
N ILE A 378 -8.73 -16.40 -1.34
CA ILE A 378 -7.93 -15.55 -0.46
C ILE A 378 -8.89 -14.61 0.28
N ALA A 379 -8.94 -14.73 1.61
CA ALA A 379 -9.83 -13.97 2.47
C ALA A 379 -9.59 -12.46 2.34
N ARG A 380 -10.65 -11.67 2.53
CA ARG A 380 -10.56 -10.20 2.49
C ARG A 380 -9.69 -9.68 3.65
N PRO A 381 -8.81 -8.70 3.41
CA PRO A 381 -8.03 -8.07 4.47
C PRO A 381 -8.93 -7.45 5.55
N PHE A 382 -8.49 -7.50 6.81
CA PHE A 382 -9.27 -7.00 7.93
C PHE A 382 -9.71 -5.53 7.78
N TYR A 383 -8.86 -4.65 7.24
CA TYR A 383 -9.17 -3.23 7.05
C TYR A 383 -10.26 -2.96 5.98
N LEU A 384 -10.60 -3.96 5.17
CA LEU A 384 -11.73 -3.93 4.22
C LEU A 384 -12.92 -4.76 4.71
N SER A 385 -12.86 -5.29 5.94
CA SER A 385 -13.95 -6.05 6.57
C SER A 385 -15.09 -5.13 7.00
N TYR A 386 -16.31 -5.67 7.03
CA TYR A 386 -17.49 -4.98 7.57
C TYR A 386 -17.29 -4.47 9.01
N TYR A 387 -16.54 -5.23 9.84
CA TYR A 387 -16.21 -4.81 11.21
C TYR A 387 -15.26 -3.60 11.24
N ALA A 388 -14.31 -3.51 10.31
CA ALA A 388 -13.44 -2.35 10.20
C ALA A 388 -14.22 -1.10 9.77
N PHE A 389 -15.17 -1.23 8.84
CA PHE A 389 -16.07 -0.13 8.48
C PHE A 389 -16.92 0.35 9.67
N ALA A 390 -17.43 -0.57 10.49
CA ALA A 390 -18.14 -0.21 11.73
C ALA A 390 -17.23 0.54 12.71
N LEU A 391 -15.98 0.10 12.88
CA LEU A 391 -14.99 0.78 13.71
C LEU A 391 -14.66 2.19 13.17
N TYR A 392 -14.47 2.33 11.86
CA TYR A 392 -14.24 3.63 11.22
C TYR A 392 -15.40 4.59 11.47
N LEU A 393 -16.64 4.11 11.42
CA LEU A 393 -17.82 4.91 11.74
C LEU A 393 -17.86 5.33 13.22
N ILE A 394 -17.49 4.45 14.14
CA ILE A 394 -17.41 4.76 15.57
C ILE A 394 -16.32 5.82 15.83
N VAL A 395 -15.14 5.68 15.23
CA VAL A 395 -14.06 6.66 15.37
C VAL A 395 -14.47 8.00 14.78
N LEU A 396 -15.13 8.00 13.60
CA LEU A 396 -15.62 9.23 12.97
C LEU A 396 -16.68 9.93 13.83
N THR A 397 -17.66 9.19 14.37
CA THR A 397 -18.69 9.75 15.26
C THR A 397 -18.11 10.28 16.57
N ALA A 398 -17.13 9.57 17.15
CA ALA A 398 -16.40 10.06 18.32
C ALA A 398 -15.64 11.35 18.01
N LEU A 399 -14.91 11.42 16.89
CA LEU A 399 -14.21 12.64 16.46
C LEU A 399 -15.17 13.81 16.28
N VAL A 400 -16.31 13.59 15.61
CA VAL A 400 -17.35 14.61 15.44
C VAL A 400 -17.93 15.04 16.80
N TYR A 401 -18.17 14.10 17.72
CA TYR A 401 -18.66 14.40 19.06
C TYR A 401 -17.66 15.21 19.89
N PHE A 402 -16.39 14.79 19.94
CA PHE A 402 -15.34 15.51 20.65
C PHE A 402 -15.08 16.88 20.04
N PHE A 403 -15.09 17.00 18.72
CA PHE A 403 -14.97 18.29 18.03
C PHE A 403 -16.15 19.21 18.34
N SER A 404 -17.38 18.68 18.35
CA SER A 404 -18.59 19.41 18.72
C SER A 404 -18.55 19.86 20.18
N LYS A 405 -18.11 18.99 21.10
CA LYS A 405 -17.94 19.31 22.53
C LYS A 405 -16.85 20.35 22.75
N TRP A 406 -15.73 20.24 22.05
CA TRP A 406 -14.66 21.25 22.08
C TRP A 406 -15.16 22.61 21.60
N ARG A 407 -15.90 22.64 20.48
CA ARG A 407 -16.52 23.87 19.95
C ARG A 407 -17.56 24.45 20.91
N ALA A 408 -18.41 23.60 21.49
CA ALA A 408 -19.43 24.01 22.46
C ALA A 408 -18.80 24.57 23.73
N ASN A 409 -17.79 23.89 24.30
CA ASN A 409 -17.05 24.39 25.46
C ASN A 409 -16.37 25.72 25.17
N ARG A 410 -15.75 25.88 24.00
CA ARG A 410 -15.13 27.14 23.59
C ARG A 410 -16.17 28.27 23.40
N ALA A 411 -17.36 27.94 22.92
CA ALA A 411 -18.47 28.89 22.82
C ALA A 411 -19.04 29.26 24.21
N MET A 412 -19.14 28.29 25.14
CA MET A 412 -19.58 28.51 26.51
C MET A 412 -18.58 29.35 27.31
N GLU A 413 -17.27 29.15 27.11
CA GLU A 413 -16.24 30.02 27.69
C GLU A 413 -16.38 31.47 27.22
N LYS A 414 -16.71 31.68 25.94
CA LYS A 414 -16.94 33.03 25.41
C LYS A 414 -18.17 33.69 26.06
N LYS A 415 -19.30 32.97 26.14
CA LYS A 415 -20.51 33.45 26.83
C LYS A 415 -20.28 33.71 28.32
N ARG A 416 -19.49 32.87 28.99
CA ARG A 416 -19.17 33.03 30.41
C ARG A 416 -18.37 34.32 30.65
N LYS A 417 -17.40 34.63 29.80
CA LYS A 417 -16.65 35.89 29.88
C LYS A 417 -17.54 37.11 29.63
N GLU A 418 -18.47 37.01 28.68
CA GLU A 418 -19.46 38.07 28.43
C GLU A 418 -20.37 38.30 29.67
N TYR A 419 -20.87 37.22 30.28
CA TYR A 419 -21.70 37.29 31.49
C TYR A 419 -20.93 37.85 32.71
N GLU A 420 -19.69 37.41 32.93
CA GLU A 420 -18.83 37.93 34.00
C GLU A 420 -18.56 39.44 33.82
N ALA A 421 -18.34 39.90 32.58
CA ALA A 421 -18.17 41.32 32.27
C ALA A 421 -19.44 42.14 32.57
N GLU A 422 -20.63 41.64 32.22
CA GLU A 422 -21.91 42.27 32.55
C GLU A 422 -22.13 42.38 34.06
N GLN A 423 -21.83 41.32 34.83
CA GLN A 423 -21.96 41.34 36.29
C GLN A 423 -21.03 42.36 36.95
N VAL A 424 -19.79 42.48 36.46
CA VAL A 424 -18.85 43.49 36.97
C VAL A 424 -19.39 44.90 36.69
N GLN A 425 -19.93 45.16 35.50
CA GLN A 425 -20.54 46.46 35.20
C GLN A 425 -21.75 46.79 36.08
N GLN A 426 -22.62 45.80 36.35
CA GLN A 426 -23.75 45.99 37.25
C GLN A 426 -23.30 46.29 38.68
N ASN A 427 -22.30 45.56 39.19
CA ASN A 427 -21.76 45.79 40.53
C ASN A 427 -21.12 47.18 40.69
N ILE A 428 -20.45 47.69 39.65
CA ILE A 428 -19.90 49.06 39.66
C ILE A 428 -21.05 50.09 39.76
N LYS A 429 -22.10 49.96 38.93
CA LYS A 429 -23.26 50.86 38.99
C LYS A 429 -23.98 50.84 40.34
N MET A 430 -24.13 49.68 40.96
CA MET A 430 -24.74 49.55 42.29
C MET A 430 -23.94 50.29 43.37
N ARG A 431 -22.60 50.17 43.36
CA ARG A 431 -21.76 50.90 44.33
C ARG A 431 -21.83 52.41 44.18
N GLU A 432 -21.91 52.91 42.94
CA GLU A 432 -22.10 54.35 42.69
C GLU A 432 -23.41 54.85 43.31
N GLN A 433 -24.50 54.07 43.18
CA GLN A 433 -25.79 54.41 43.78
C GLN A 433 -25.76 54.41 45.31
N GLU A 434 -25.12 53.41 45.94
CA GLU A 434 -24.97 53.35 47.40
C GLU A 434 -24.19 54.54 47.97
N HIS A 435 -23.14 54.98 47.27
CA HIS A 435 -22.35 56.13 47.69
C HIS A 435 -23.16 57.44 47.66
N LEU A 436 -23.98 57.62 46.62
CA LEU A 436 -24.87 58.77 46.47
C LEU A 436 -25.92 58.87 47.60
N ILE A 437 -26.53 57.75 47.99
CA ILE A 437 -27.54 57.71 49.06
C ILE A 437 -26.94 58.10 50.41
N THR A 438 -25.72 57.63 50.70
CA THR A 438 -25.03 57.90 51.96
C THR A 438 -24.77 59.40 52.17
N LEU A 439 -24.38 60.11 51.11
CA LEU A 439 -24.14 61.56 51.16
C LEU A 439 -25.42 62.36 51.45
N GLN A 440 -26.57 61.94 50.91
CA GLN A 440 -27.85 62.59 51.15
C GLN A 440 -28.32 62.46 52.61
N GLN A 441 -28.07 61.31 53.25
CA GLN A 441 -28.44 61.10 54.65
C GLN A 441 -27.67 62.01 55.62
N GLN A 442 -26.38 62.28 55.36
CA GLN A 442 -25.58 63.17 56.21
C GLN A 442 -26.10 64.61 56.20
N GLN A 443 -26.50 65.12 55.04
CA GLN A 443 -27.00 66.51 54.92
C GLN A 443 -28.32 66.74 55.69
N LEU A 444 -29.21 65.75 55.72
CA LEU A 444 -30.48 65.87 56.43
C LEU A 444 -30.29 65.95 57.95
N LEU A 445 -29.32 65.21 58.49
CA LEU A 445 -29.08 65.11 59.92
C LEU A 445 -28.52 66.42 60.53
N GLU A 446 -27.65 67.12 59.81
CA GLU A 446 -27.08 68.40 60.28
C GLU A 446 -28.14 69.51 60.35
N ALA A 447 -29.10 69.53 59.41
CA ALA A 447 -30.16 70.53 59.38
C ALA A 447 -31.11 70.40 60.59
N GLU A 448 -31.41 69.17 61.03
CA GLU A 448 -32.31 68.90 62.14
C GLU A 448 -31.72 69.30 63.50
N LEU A 449 -30.41 69.11 63.70
CA LEU A 449 -29.70 69.51 64.93
C LEU A 449 -29.63 71.02 65.10
N SER A 450 -29.46 71.78 64.02
CA SER A 450 -29.36 73.24 64.07
C SER A 450 -30.68 73.92 64.48
N ALA A 451 -31.82 73.40 64.00
CA ALA A 451 -33.14 73.95 64.31
C ALA A 451 -33.51 73.83 65.80
N LYS A 452 -33.27 72.67 66.43
CA LYS A 452 -33.60 72.44 67.85
C LYS A 452 -32.81 73.30 68.83
N SER A 453 -31.57 73.67 68.51
CA SER A 453 -30.73 74.52 69.35
C SER A 453 -31.28 75.95 69.51
N LYS A 454 -31.92 76.47 68.45
CA LYS A 454 -32.38 77.86 68.39
C LYS A 454 -33.67 78.12 69.19
N ASP A 455 -34.56 77.13 69.28
CA ASP A 455 -35.83 77.27 69.99
C ASP A 455 -35.66 77.26 71.53
N LEU A 456 -34.69 76.51 72.05
CA LEU A 456 -34.43 76.41 73.49
C LEU A 456 -33.80 77.68 74.08
N ALA A 457 -32.93 78.36 73.33
CA ALA A 457 -32.30 79.61 73.77
C ALA A 457 -33.30 80.78 73.91
N SER A 458 -34.37 80.79 73.10
CA SER A 458 -35.39 81.84 73.13
C SER A 458 -36.32 81.75 74.35
N MET A 459 -36.55 80.55 74.89
CA MET A 459 -37.39 80.36 76.09
C MET A 459 -36.68 80.85 77.37
N ALA A 460 -35.37 80.64 77.49
CA ALA A 460 -34.60 81.08 78.65
C ALA A 460 -34.55 82.61 78.79
N LEU A 461 -34.39 83.34 77.67
CA LEU A 461 -34.31 84.81 77.65
C LEU A 461 -35.62 85.50 78.09
N GLY A 462 -36.78 84.90 77.81
CA GLY A 462 -38.10 85.44 78.19
C GLY A 462 -38.35 85.48 79.71
N VAL A 463 -37.73 84.58 80.47
CA VAL A 463 -37.85 84.53 81.93
C VAL A 463 -37.04 85.65 82.60
N PHE A 464 -35.93 86.08 82.00
CA PHE A 464 -35.07 87.13 82.56
C PHE A 464 -35.67 88.53 82.46
N ALA A 465 -36.33 88.85 81.34
CA ALA A 465 -37.02 90.13 81.18
C ALA A 465 -38.13 90.32 82.23
N LYS A 466 -38.77 89.22 82.66
CA LYS A 466 -39.79 89.22 83.70
C LYS A 466 -39.22 89.60 85.08
N ASN A 467 -38.01 89.15 85.43
CA ASN A 467 -37.40 89.44 86.72
C ASN A 467 -36.83 90.87 86.81
N GLU A 468 -36.36 91.46 85.72
CA GLU A 468 -35.91 92.88 85.71
C GLU A 468 -37.06 93.85 86.01
N VAL A 469 -38.26 93.54 85.49
CA VAL A 469 -39.47 94.34 85.73
C VAL A 469 -39.88 94.27 87.20
N LEU A 470 -39.75 93.11 87.85
CA LEU A 470 -40.11 92.91 89.26
C LEU A 470 -39.18 93.66 90.23
N GLU A 471 -37.87 93.72 89.96
CA GLU A 471 -36.94 94.52 90.78
C GLU A 471 -37.12 96.04 90.60
N LYS A 472 -37.42 96.51 89.38
CA LYS A 472 -37.79 97.91 89.15
C LYS A 472 -39.07 98.28 89.91
N LEU A 473 -40.06 97.37 89.94
CA LEU A 473 -41.29 97.54 90.73
C LEU A 473 -41.01 97.58 92.24
N ARG A 474 -40.12 96.72 92.76
CA ARG A 474 -39.72 96.75 94.17
C ARG A 474 -39.15 98.10 94.58
N THR A 475 -38.26 98.65 93.76
CA THR A 475 -37.60 99.93 94.03
C THR A 475 -38.60 101.09 94.10
N VAL A 476 -39.56 101.14 93.18
CA VAL A 476 -40.62 102.17 93.15
C VAL A 476 -41.54 102.08 94.38
N VAL A 477 -41.90 100.86 94.80
CA VAL A 477 -42.73 100.65 95.99
C VAL A 477 -41.99 101.08 97.26
N GLN A 478 -40.68 100.84 97.34
CA GLN A 478 -39.87 101.19 98.51
C GLN A 478 -39.63 102.70 98.64
N GLU A 479 -39.42 103.42 97.53
CA GLU A 479 -39.36 104.89 97.53
C GLU A 479 -40.71 105.52 97.93
N SER A 480 -41.82 104.91 97.54
CA SER A 480 -43.16 105.43 97.86
C SER A 480 -43.55 105.26 99.34
N LEU A 481 -42.96 104.30 100.06
CA LEU A 481 -43.16 104.11 101.51
C LEU A 481 -42.50 105.20 102.36
N VAL A 482 -41.37 105.75 101.91
CA VAL A 482 -40.64 106.81 102.64
C VAL A 482 -41.34 108.17 102.52
N LYS A 483 -42.12 108.39 101.46
CA LYS A 483 -42.78 109.67 101.15
C LYS A 483 -44.22 109.82 101.67
N GLY A 484 -44.75 108.85 102.42
CA GLY A 484 -45.95 109.02 103.25
C GLY A 484 -47.27 109.32 102.54
N GLN A 485 -47.39 109.05 101.24
CA GLN A 485 -48.54 109.49 100.41
C GLN A 485 -49.60 108.42 100.11
N TYR A 486 -49.51 107.18 100.63
CA TYR A 486 -50.50 106.12 100.40
C TYR A 486 -50.69 105.18 101.60
N GLY A 487 -51.90 104.60 101.72
CA GLY A 487 -52.37 103.83 102.90
C GLY A 487 -51.53 102.59 103.22
N ARG A 488 -50.99 102.56 104.45
CA ARG A 488 -49.99 101.62 104.99
C ARG A 488 -50.29 100.12 104.79
N LYS A 489 -51.56 99.71 104.85
CA LYS A 489 -51.97 98.29 104.72
C LYS A 489 -51.93 97.73 103.30
N ASN A 490 -52.19 98.55 102.28
CA ASN A 490 -52.25 98.06 100.88
C ASN A 490 -50.85 97.96 100.25
N LEU A 491 -49.91 98.81 100.67
CA LEU A 491 -48.52 98.77 100.22
C LEU A 491 -47.73 97.62 100.87
N GLU A 492 -48.01 97.28 102.13
CA GLU A 492 -47.41 96.11 102.78
C GLU A 492 -47.86 94.79 102.14
N SER A 493 -49.11 94.68 101.68
CA SER A 493 -49.59 93.52 100.91
C SER A 493 -48.96 93.42 99.50
N LEU A 494 -48.73 94.56 98.83
CA LEU A 494 -48.05 94.59 97.53
C LEU A 494 -46.56 94.22 97.65
N LEU A 495 -45.87 94.67 98.71
CA LEU A 495 -44.52 94.22 99.02
C LEU A 495 -44.47 92.74 99.36
N LYS A 496 -45.49 92.21 100.05
CA LYS A 496 -45.57 90.78 100.36
C LYS A 496 -45.75 89.94 99.08
N LEU A 497 -46.61 90.36 98.15
CA LEU A 497 -46.81 89.70 96.85
C LEU A 497 -45.58 89.78 95.92
N ILE A 498 -44.79 90.85 96.01
CA ILE A 498 -43.51 90.99 95.29
C ILE A 498 -42.43 90.11 95.95
N ASN A 499 -42.36 90.08 97.27
CA ASN A 499 -41.40 89.25 98.00
C ASN A 499 -41.72 87.73 97.91
N GLU A 500 -42.99 87.36 97.74
CA GLU A 500 -43.44 85.98 97.49
C GLU A 500 -43.24 85.52 96.02
N ASN A 501 -42.88 86.43 95.09
CA ASN A 501 -42.62 86.11 93.67
C ASN A 501 -41.17 86.34 93.22
N ILE A 502 -40.26 86.64 94.15
CA ILE A 502 -38.81 86.69 93.88
C ILE A 502 -38.17 85.46 94.56
N GLU A 503 -38.43 84.28 93.99
CA GLU A 503 -37.76 83.03 94.38
C GLU A 503 -36.53 82.79 93.50
N THR A 504 -35.37 83.10 94.07
CA THR A 504 -34.06 83.02 93.40
C THR A 504 -33.47 81.60 93.31
N GLN A 505 -34.18 80.59 93.84
CA GLN A 505 -33.63 79.24 94.05
C GLN A 505 -34.17 78.21 93.04
N GLU A 506 -35.46 78.28 92.67
CA GLU A 506 -36.08 77.40 91.66
C GLU A 506 -35.53 77.62 90.23
N PHE A 507 -35.09 78.86 89.94
CA PHE A 507 -34.45 79.22 88.66
C PHE A 507 -33.17 78.42 88.36
N TRP A 508 -32.33 78.18 89.38
CA TRP A 508 -31.07 77.47 89.17
C TRP A 508 -31.27 76.00 88.84
N ASP A 509 -32.31 75.37 89.37
CA ASP A 509 -32.60 73.96 89.10
C ASP A 509 -33.14 73.77 87.67
N VAL A 510 -33.96 74.70 87.17
CA VAL A 510 -34.42 74.72 85.76
C VAL A 510 -33.25 74.99 84.81
N PHE A 511 -32.38 75.93 85.14
CA PHE A 511 -31.18 76.18 84.34
C PHE A 511 -30.26 74.96 84.33
N GLN A 512 -30.01 74.32 85.47
CA GLN A 512 -29.13 73.15 85.57
C GLN A 512 -29.67 71.96 84.77
N ASN A 513 -30.98 71.67 84.87
CA ASN A 513 -31.62 70.61 84.08
C ASN A 513 -31.57 70.87 82.57
N ASN A 514 -31.75 72.11 82.12
CA ASN A 514 -31.67 72.45 80.71
C ASN A 514 -30.22 72.50 80.18
N PHE A 515 -29.27 72.90 81.03
CA PHE A 515 -27.86 72.93 80.67
C PHE A 515 -27.29 71.52 80.44
N ASP A 516 -27.68 70.54 81.25
CA ASP A 516 -27.24 69.14 81.11
C ASP A 516 -27.76 68.47 79.82
N LEU A 517 -28.85 68.95 79.21
CA LEU A 517 -29.37 68.45 77.93
C LEU A 517 -28.51 68.85 76.71
N ILE A 518 -27.79 69.96 76.80
CA ILE A 518 -26.99 70.53 75.70
C ILE A 518 -25.50 70.29 75.91
N HIS A 519 -25.06 70.26 77.17
CA HIS A 519 -23.67 70.07 77.56
C HIS A 519 -23.53 68.82 78.44
N GLU A 520 -23.67 67.66 77.80
CA GLU A 520 -23.63 66.36 78.45
C GLU A 520 -22.39 66.22 79.35
N LYS A 521 -22.60 65.92 80.63
CA LYS A 521 -21.56 65.58 81.64
C LYS A 521 -20.69 66.75 82.15
N PHE A 522 -20.98 68.02 81.80
CA PHE A 522 -20.16 69.16 82.24
C PHE A 522 -20.08 69.31 83.76
N PHE A 523 -21.22 69.38 84.47
CA PHE A 523 -21.21 69.51 85.94
C PHE A 523 -20.59 68.30 86.63
N ARG A 524 -20.78 67.12 86.05
CA ARG A 524 -20.17 65.87 86.53
C ARG A 524 -18.64 65.95 86.44
N ASN A 525 -18.09 66.34 85.29
CA ASN A 525 -16.65 66.41 85.08
C ASN A 525 -15.99 67.52 85.93
N LEU A 526 -16.69 68.64 86.17
CA LEU A 526 -16.24 69.68 87.11
C LEU A 526 -16.19 69.19 88.56
N ARG A 527 -17.23 68.48 89.03
CA ARG A 527 -17.24 67.93 90.40
C ARG A 527 -16.24 66.80 90.60
N GLU A 528 -16.04 65.95 89.59
CA GLU A 528 -15.08 64.84 89.65
C GLU A 528 -13.62 65.34 89.63
N ARG A 529 -13.28 66.29 88.75
CA ARG A 529 -11.90 66.80 88.63
C ARG A 529 -11.55 67.86 89.67
N TYR A 530 -12.52 68.65 90.11
CA TYR A 530 -12.30 69.79 91.02
C TYR A 530 -13.29 69.76 92.20
N PRO A 531 -13.14 68.81 93.13
CA PRO A 531 -14.07 68.63 94.26
C PRO A 531 -14.05 69.79 95.28
N SER A 532 -13.10 70.72 95.18
CA SER A 532 -12.99 71.92 96.04
C SER A 532 -13.88 73.10 95.59
N LEU A 533 -14.58 72.97 94.46
CA LEU A 533 -15.52 73.97 93.96
C LEU A 533 -16.81 73.96 94.76
N THR A 534 -17.23 75.15 95.23
CA THR A 534 -18.52 75.32 95.89
C THR A 534 -19.66 75.38 94.87
N ALA A 535 -20.91 75.22 95.31
CA ALA A 535 -22.07 75.37 94.43
C ALA A 535 -22.10 76.73 93.69
N THR A 536 -21.66 77.79 94.37
CA THR A 536 -21.52 79.13 93.77
C THR A 536 -20.44 79.16 92.69
N ASP A 537 -19.31 78.46 92.89
CA ASP A 537 -18.24 78.35 91.90
C ASP A 537 -18.71 77.61 90.64
N LEU A 538 -19.49 76.52 90.80
CA LEU A 538 -20.07 75.76 89.69
C LEU A 538 -21.03 76.60 88.85
N ARG A 539 -21.87 77.42 89.50
CA ARG A 539 -22.77 78.37 88.83
C ARG A 539 -21.99 79.36 87.99
N PHE A 540 -20.91 79.94 88.54
CA PHE A 540 -20.04 80.83 87.76
C PHE A 540 -19.40 80.11 86.56
N CYS A 541 -18.92 78.87 86.71
CA CYS A 541 -18.37 78.10 85.58
C CYS A 541 -19.40 77.88 84.46
N ALA A 542 -20.66 77.60 84.80
CA ALA A 542 -21.72 77.44 83.81
C ALA A 542 -22.02 78.75 83.06
N LEU A 543 -22.12 79.87 83.78
CA LEU A 543 -22.32 81.19 83.16
C LEU A 543 -21.15 81.60 82.26
N LEU A 544 -19.92 81.26 82.66
CA LEU A 544 -18.72 81.49 81.86
C LEU A 544 -18.67 80.60 80.62
N ARG A 545 -19.12 79.34 80.71
CA ARG A 545 -19.18 78.42 79.56
C ARG A 545 -20.23 78.83 78.53
N LEU A 546 -21.30 79.50 78.94
CA LEU A 546 -22.24 80.17 78.04
C LEU A 546 -21.69 81.46 77.42
N ASN A 547 -20.42 81.79 77.69
CA ASN A 547 -19.73 82.97 77.18
C ASN A 547 -20.42 84.31 77.55
N LEU A 548 -21.01 84.37 78.76
CA LEU A 548 -21.65 85.60 79.26
C LEU A 548 -20.61 86.65 79.70
N SER A 549 -20.92 87.93 79.49
CA SER A 549 -20.02 89.02 79.85
C SER A 549 -19.94 89.23 81.36
N THR A 550 -18.83 89.80 81.86
CA THR A 550 -18.65 90.14 83.28
C THR A 550 -19.81 91.00 83.81
N LYS A 551 -20.38 91.88 82.96
CA LYS A 551 -21.50 92.74 83.32
C LYS A 551 -22.79 91.95 83.50
N ASP A 552 -23.05 90.99 82.63
CA ASP A 552 -24.25 90.14 82.70
C ASP A 552 -24.16 89.20 83.91
N ILE A 553 -22.99 88.61 84.15
CA ILE A 553 -22.76 87.76 85.33
C ILE A 553 -22.95 88.57 86.63
N ALA A 554 -22.51 89.82 86.68
CA ALA A 554 -22.67 90.70 87.85
C ALA A 554 -24.15 90.95 88.15
N GLN A 555 -24.94 91.24 87.11
CA GLN A 555 -26.40 91.37 87.23
C GLN A 555 -27.06 90.07 87.68
N MET A 556 -26.71 88.94 87.06
CA MET A 556 -27.32 87.64 87.34
C MET A 556 -26.98 87.09 88.74
N THR A 557 -25.81 87.43 89.28
CA THR A 557 -25.36 86.94 90.60
C THR A 557 -25.60 87.95 91.72
N ASN A 558 -26.16 89.12 91.42
CA ASN A 558 -26.31 90.25 92.34
C ASN A 558 -24.98 90.62 93.05
N LEU A 559 -23.88 90.57 92.29
CA LEU A 559 -22.54 90.94 92.73
C LEU A 559 -22.08 92.19 92.00
N THR A 560 -21.18 92.96 92.61
CA THR A 560 -20.52 94.06 91.90
C THR A 560 -19.60 93.49 90.80
N ILE A 561 -19.32 94.27 89.76
CA ILE A 561 -18.36 93.89 88.70
C ILE A 561 -17.02 93.44 89.31
N ARG A 562 -16.52 94.17 90.33
CA ARG A 562 -15.34 93.78 91.12
C ARG A 562 -15.51 92.44 91.84
N GLY A 563 -16.70 92.14 92.35
CA GLY A 563 -17.03 90.85 92.96
C GLY A 563 -16.97 89.68 91.98
N VAL A 564 -17.41 89.89 90.72
CA VAL A 564 -17.30 88.90 89.64
C VAL A 564 -15.84 88.69 89.23
N GLU A 565 -15.04 89.76 89.12
CA GLU A 565 -13.61 89.65 88.83
C GLU A 565 -12.87 88.87 89.93
N ALA A 566 -13.18 89.16 91.20
CA ALA A 566 -12.65 88.40 92.33
C ALA A 566 -13.08 86.93 92.30
N ALA A 567 -14.31 86.63 91.88
CA ALA A 567 -14.78 85.26 91.67
C ALA A 567 -14.03 84.56 90.52
N ARG A 568 -13.80 85.23 89.38
CA ARG A 568 -13.00 84.69 88.26
C ARG A 568 -11.56 84.40 88.67
N TYR A 569 -10.94 85.31 89.43
CA TYR A 569 -9.59 85.10 89.96
C TYR A 569 -9.53 83.90 90.91
N ARG A 570 -10.51 83.77 91.81
CA ARG A 570 -10.65 82.63 92.72
C ARG A 570 -10.90 81.32 91.96
N LEU A 571 -11.74 81.33 90.93
CA LEU A 571 -11.96 80.17 90.07
C LEU A 571 -10.70 79.75 89.33
N ARG A 572 -9.94 80.70 88.76
CA ARG A 572 -8.66 80.43 88.12
C ARG A 572 -7.70 79.70 89.06
N LYS A 573 -7.61 80.17 90.31
CA LYS A 573 -6.77 79.54 91.34
C LYS A 573 -7.28 78.16 91.77
N LYS A 574 -8.60 77.95 91.85
CA LYS A 574 -9.19 76.66 92.22
C LYS A 574 -9.12 75.60 91.10
N LEU A 575 -9.15 76.03 89.84
CA LEU A 575 -9.07 75.17 88.66
C LEU A 575 -7.62 74.91 88.21
N ASP A 576 -6.64 75.54 88.87
CA ASP A 576 -5.20 75.42 88.57
C ASP A 576 -4.87 75.71 87.09
N ILE A 577 -5.43 76.79 86.55
CA ILE A 577 -5.28 77.14 85.13
C ILE A 577 -3.94 77.85 84.89
N PRO A 578 -3.06 77.33 83.99
CA PRO A 578 -1.77 77.93 83.68
C PRO A 578 -1.85 79.39 83.23
N ASP A 579 -0.84 80.20 83.57
CA ASP A 579 -0.72 81.58 83.10
C ASP A 579 -0.64 81.62 81.56
N GLY A 580 -1.57 82.34 80.92
CA GLY A 580 -1.70 82.43 79.46
C GLY A 580 -3.00 81.88 78.88
N THR A 581 -3.68 80.93 79.54
CA THR A 581 -4.95 80.38 79.05
C THR A 581 -6.16 81.18 79.55
N GLY A 582 -7.09 81.49 78.67
CA GLY A 582 -8.37 82.15 79.01
C GLY A 582 -9.25 81.23 79.86
N LEU A 583 -9.83 81.77 80.95
CA LEU A 583 -10.72 81.00 81.84
C LEU A 583 -11.96 80.46 81.09
N VAL A 584 -12.48 81.22 80.12
CA VAL A 584 -13.65 80.83 79.33
C VAL A 584 -13.30 79.72 78.34
N ASP A 585 -12.22 79.87 77.59
CA ASP A 585 -11.77 78.86 76.61
C ASP A 585 -11.49 77.51 77.29
N PHE A 586 -10.81 77.54 78.45
CA PHE A 586 -10.59 76.36 79.26
C PHE A 586 -11.90 75.67 79.67
N LEU A 587 -12.92 76.44 80.05
CA LEU A 587 -14.23 75.90 80.43
C LEU A 587 -15.04 75.41 79.23
N ILE A 588 -14.85 75.93 78.02
CA ILE A 588 -15.50 75.44 76.79
C ILE A 588 -14.89 74.10 76.35
N ASP A 589 -13.55 73.99 76.40
CA ASP A 589 -12.82 72.79 76.00
C ASP A 589 -12.89 71.64 77.02
N LEU A 590 -13.35 71.91 78.25
CA LEU A 590 -13.54 70.91 79.28
C LEU A 590 -14.65 69.93 78.86
N LYS A 591 -14.26 68.80 78.27
CA LYS A 591 -15.17 67.72 77.90
C LYS A 591 -15.66 66.96 79.10
#